data_AF-A0A914D888-F1
#
_entry.id   AF-A0A914D888-F1
#
_cell.length_a   1.000
_cell.length_b   1.000
_cell.length_c   1.000
_cell.angle_alpha   90.00
_cell.angle_beta   90.00
_cell.angle_gamma   90.00
#
_symmetry.space_group_name_H-M   'P 1'
#
loop_
_entity.id
_entity.type
_entity.pdbx_description
1 polymer ?
#
loop_
_entity_poly.entity_id
_entity_poly.type
_entity_poly.pdbx_seq_one_letter_code
_entity_poly.pdbx_strand_id
1 'polypeptide(L)'
;MFRVDKSGRIVVNSANVIQDRSGKVFIDRDAELFRYVLQFLRDGRRVVLPDDVSLLKQILREAEFFGLMELQALIAENIAAARQAELQPNPQAVQQQDALEEMIEVMKKVSHQLNLNSLTSIRR
;
A
#
# COMPACT_ATOMS: atom_id res chain seq x y z
N MET A 1 18.06 -1.50 -23.24
CA MET A 1 19.07 -0.52 -22.78
C MET A 1 19.84 -1.07 -21.58
N PHE A 2 19.13 -1.50 -20.53
CA PHE A 2 19.68 -2.20 -19.36
C PHE A 2 19.00 -3.56 -19.20
N ARG A 3 19.72 -4.58 -18.74
CA ARG A 3 19.16 -5.88 -18.35
C ARG A 3 19.84 -6.36 -17.07
N VAL A 4 19.08 -6.93 -16.15
CA VAL A 4 19.66 -7.58 -14.97
C VAL A 4 19.76 -9.08 -15.22
N ASP A 5 20.94 -9.65 -15.02
CA ASP A 5 21.14 -11.09 -15.14
C ASP A 5 20.76 -11.84 -13.84
N LYS A 6 20.77 -13.17 -13.88
CA LYS A 6 20.43 -14.00 -12.71
C LYS A 6 21.37 -13.81 -11.51
N SER A 7 22.53 -13.16 -11.71
CA SER A 7 23.50 -12.85 -10.66
C SER A 7 23.31 -11.46 -10.05
N GLY A 8 22.30 -10.70 -10.51
CA GLY A 8 22.03 -9.33 -10.05
C GLY A 8 22.91 -8.27 -10.72
N ARG A 9 23.68 -8.63 -11.75
CA ARG A 9 24.50 -7.65 -12.48
C ARG A 9 23.66 -6.90 -13.51
N ILE A 10 23.82 -5.59 -13.56
CA ILE A 10 23.27 -4.76 -14.63
C ILE A 10 24.17 -4.90 -15.86
N VAL A 11 23.68 -5.61 -16.86
CA VAL A 11 24.28 -5.71 -18.19
C VAL A 11 23.74 -4.59 -19.06
N VAL A 12 24.66 -3.80 -19.61
CA VAL A 12 24.38 -2.69 -20.52
C VAL A 12 24.88 -3.00 -21.91
N ASN A 13 24.13 -2.55 -22.93
CA ASN A 13 24.66 -2.52 -24.27
C ASN A 13 25.53 -1.25 -24.41
N SER A 14 26.85 -1.43 -24.48
CA SER A 14 27.83 -0.34 -24.58
C SER A 14 27.58 0.62 -25.76
N ALA A 15 26.93 0.17 -26.84
CA ALA A 15 26.57 1.03 -27.96
C ALA A 15 25.42 2.02 -27.66
N ASN A 16 24.68 1.80 -26.57
CA ASN A 16 23.48 2.56 -26.21
C ASN A 16 23.62 3.26 -24.85
N VAL A 17 24.84 3.46 -24.37
CA VAL A 17 25.11 4.14 -23.09
C VAL A 17 26.26 5.12 -23.22
N ILE A 18 26.20 6.20 -22.47
CA ILE A 18 27.30 7.16 -22.35
C ILE A 18 28.24 6.63 -21.27
N GLN A 19 29.53 6.49 -21.60
CA GLN A 19 30.56 6.05 -20.68
C GLN A 19 31.68 7.09 -20.58
N ASP A 20 32.22 7.29 -19.39
CA ASP A 20 33.43 8.09 -19.19
C ASP A 20 34.71 7.30 -19.49
N ARG A 21 35.87 7.96 -19.39
CA ARG A 21 37.18 7.34 -19.62
C ARG A 21 37.54 6.23 -18.62
N SER A 22 36.82 6.14 -17.50
CA SER A 22 36.98 5.10 -16.48
C SER A 22 35.99 3.94 -16.65
N GLY A 23 35.14 3.97 -17.69
CA GLY A 23 34.12 2.96 -17.94
C GLY A 23 32.87 3.12 -17.07
N LYS A 24 32.71 4.24 -16.37
CA LYS A 24 31.47 4.51 -15.62
C LYS A 24 30.37 4.89 -16.59
N VAL A 25 29.21 4.29 -16.40
CA VAL A 25 28.01 4.57 -17.21
C VAL A 25 27.27 5.76 -16.60
N PHE A 26 26.90 6.72 -17.44
CA PHE A 26 25.99 7.78 -17.07
C PHE A 26 24.53 7.36 -17.30
N ILE A 27 23.68 7.62 -16.32
CA ILE A 27 22.26 7.32 -16.36
C ILE A 27 21.52 8.63 -16.07
N ASP A 28 20.72 9.09 -17.02
CA ASP A 28 19.92 10.31 -16.92
C ASP A 28 18.60 10.03 -16.17
N ARG A 29 18.71 9.69 -14.89
CA ARG A 29 17.59 9.35 -13.98
C ARG A 29 17.81 9.95 -12.60
N ASP A 30 16.76 9.91 -11.79
CA ASP A 30 16.78 10.44 -10.43
C ASP A 30 17.67 9.59 -9.51
N ALA A 31 18.78 10.18 -9.04
CA ALA A 31 19.73 9.51 -8.16
C ALA A 31 19.14 9.17 -6.77
N GLU A 32 18.16 9.94 -6.32
CA GLU A 32 17.52 9.74 -5.03
C GLU A 32 16.64 8.49 -5.04
N LEU A 33 15.82 8.34 -6.09
CA LEU A 33 14.98 7.15 -6.29
C LEU A 33 15.81 5.91 -6.64
N PHE A 34 16.90 6.09 -7.38
CA PHE A 34 17.80 5.00 -7.75
C PHE A 34 18.42 4.29 -6.53
N ARG A 35 18.47 4.94 -5.35
CA ARG A 35 18.89 4.29 -4.11
C ARG A 35 18.10 3.00 -3.81
N TYR A 36 16.80 2.98 -4.10
CA TYR A 36 15.93 1.84 -3.80
C TYR A 36 16.15 0.72 -4.80
N VAL A 37 16.40 1.07 -6.06
CA VAL A 37 16.82 0.13 -7.10
C VAL A 37 18.13 -0.56 -6.70
N LEU A 38 19.13 0.20 -6.24
CA LEU A 38 20.41 -0.38 -5.79
C LEU A 38 20.25 -1.28 -4.56
N GLN A 39 19.44 -0.89 -3.58
CA GLN A 39 19.18 -1.72 -2.41
C GLN A 39 18.48 -3.02 -2.80
N PHE A 40 17.50 -2.97 -3.70
CA PHE A 40 16.87 -4.17 -4.23
C PHE A 40 17.86 -5.09 -4.96
N LEU A 41 18.78 -4.54 -5.76
CA LEU A 41 19.79 -5.35 -6.44
C LEU A 41 20.79 -6.01 -5.48
N ARG A 42 20.98 -5.46 -4.27
CA ARG A 42 21.87 -6.03 -3.24
C ARG A 42 21.17 -7.05 -2.35
N ASP A 43 19.95 -6.73 -1.91
CA ASP A 43 19.25 -7.46 -0.85
C ASP A 43 18.02 -8.22 -1.34
N GLY A 44 17.66 -8.10 -2.62
CA GLY A 44 16.48 -8.68 -3.22
C GLY A 44 15.20 -8.15 -2.56
N ARG A 45 14.25 -9.06 -2.30
CA ARG A 45 12.96 -8.75 -1.65
C ARG A 45 13.09 -8.23 -0.21
N ARG A 46 14.29 -8.22 0.39
CA ARG A 46 14.53 -7.62 1.72
C ARG A 46 14.74 -6.11 1.68
N VAL A 47 14.61 -5.49 0.50
CA VAL A 47 14.67 -4.04 0.35
C VAL A 47 13.66 -3.35 1.27
N VAL A 48 14.10 -2.29 1.93
CA VAL A 48 13.22 -1.43 2.73
C VAL A 48 12.56 -0.42 1.79
N LEU A 49 11.24 -0.51 1.69
CA LEU A 49 10.42 0.42 0.91
C LEU A 49 9.81 1.48 1.83
N PRO A 50 9.60 2.71 1.33
CA PRO A 50 8.91 3.74 2.08
C PRO A 50 7.40 3.47 2.16
N ASP A 51 6.74 3.97 3.20
CA ASP A 51 5.28 3.82 3.39
C ASP A 51 4.47 4.78 2.49
N ASP A 52 5.10 5.86 2.01
CA ASP A 52 4.43 6.86 1.17
C ASP A 52 4.08 6.29 -0.22
N VAL A 53 2.78 6.21 -0.50
CA VAL A 53 2.24 5.64 -1.75
C VAL A 53 2.66 6.45 -3.00
N SER A 54 2.83 7.77 -2.87
CA SER A 54 3.29 8.61 -3.98
C SER A 54 4.74 8.30 -4.33
N LEU A 55 5.60 8.16 -3.31
CA LEU A 55 6.99 7.78 -3.47
C LEU A 55 7.13 6.36 -4.02
N LEU A 56 6.31 5.41 -3.55
CA LEU A 56 6.25 4.05 -4.10
C LEU A 56 5.95 4.05 -5.60
N LYS A 57 4.99 4.88 -6.06
CA LYS A 57 4.69 5.03 -7.50
C LYS A 57 5.86 5.62 -8.29
N GLN A 58 6.67 6.49 -7.68
CA GLN A 58 7.88 7.01 -8.34
C GLN A 58 8.96 5.94 -8.45
N ILE A 59 9.19 5.17 -7.39
CA ILE A 59 10.12 4.02 -7.40
C ILE A 59 9.68 2.98 -8.42
N LEU A 60 8.36 2.76 -8.58
CA LEU A 60 7.82 1.85 -9.59
C LEU A 60 8.27 2.24 -11.01
N ARG A 61 8.25 3.54 -11.35
CA ARG A 61 8.73 4.03 -12.65
C ARG A 61 10.22 3.78 -12.87
N GLU A 62 11.04 3.88 -11.82
CA GLU A 62 12.44 3.47 -11.91
C GLU A 62 12.57 1.95 -12.09
N ALA A 63 11.81 1.15 -11.34
CA ALA A 63 11.81 -0.31 -11.50
C ALA A 63 11.36 -0.75 -12.91
N GLU A 64 10.44 -0.03 -13.54
CA GLU A 64 10.06 -0.20 -14.95
C GLU A 64 11.21 0.14 -15.89
N PHE A 65 11.86 1.29 -15.69
CA PHE A 65 13.00 1.72 -16.51
C PHE A 65 14.16 0.71 -16.48
N PHE A 66 14.49 0.17 -15.30
CA PHE A 66 15.55 -0.84 -15.14
C PHE A 66 15.10 -2.28 -15.43
N GLY A 67 13.81 -2.51 -15.71
CA GLY A 67 13.27 -3.83 -16.06
C GLY A 67 13.22 -4.82 -14.89
N LEU A 68 13.03 -4.34 -13.66
CA LEU A 68 13.02 -5.13 -12.43
C LEU A 68 11.61 -5.62 -12.09
N MET A 69 11.14 -6.66 -12.77
CA MET A 69 9.78 -7.19 -12.60
C MET A 69 9.46 -7.60 -11.16
N GLU A 70 10.42 -8.18 -10.44
CA GLU A 70 10.22 -8.57 -9.04
C GLU A 70 10.05 -7.37 -8.11
N LEU A 71 10.79 -6.28 -8.36
CA LEU A 71 10.63 -5.03 -7.60
C LEU A 71 9.29 -4.38 -7.92
N GLN A 72 8.85 -4.41 -9.18
CA GLN A 72 7.53 -3.91 -9.57
C GLN A 72 6.40 -4.67 -8.84
N ALA A 73 6.49 -6.01 -8.78
CA ALA A 73 5.52 -6.83 -8.06
C ALA A 73 5.52 -6.51 -6.56
N LEU A 74 6.70 -6.41 -5.94
CA LEU A 74 6.82 -6.05 -4.52
C LEU A 74 6.19 -4.68 -4.21
N ILE A 75 6.42 -3.68 -5.06
CA ILE A 75 5.85 -2.34 -4.88
C ILE A 75 4.32 -2.37 -5.05
N ALA A 76 3.82 -3.12 -6.02
CA ALA A 76 2.37 -3.27 -6.23
C ALA A 76 1.69 -3.94 -5.03
N GLU A 77 2.31 -4.98 -4.45
CA GLU A 77 1.86 -5.63 -3.20
C GLU A 77 1.80 -4.61 -2.05
N ASN A 78 2.83 -3.78 -1.88
CA ASN A 78 2.87 -2.75 -0.84
C ASN A 78 1.79 -1.68 -1.00
N ILE A 79 1.56 -1.20 -2.23
CA ILE A 79 0.51 -0.22 -2.52
C ILE A 79 -0.89 -0.83 -2.24
N ALA A 80 -1.09 -2.11 -2.58
CA ALA A 80 -2.34 -2.81 -2.29
C ALA A 80 -2.56 -2.97 -0.78
N ALA A 81 -1.52 -3.37 -0.04
CA ALA A 81 -1.56 -3.49 1.42
C ALA A 81 -1.88 -2.14 2.10
N ALA A 82 -1.27 -1.05 1.64
CA ALA A 82 -1.56 0.30 2.14
C ALA A 82 -3.04 0.68 1.95
N ARG A 83 -3.62 0.41 0.77
CA ARG A 83 -5.05 0.63 0.52
C ARG A 83 -5.96 -0.22 1.39
N GLN A 84 -5.59 -1.48 1.63
CA GLN A 84 -6.36 -2.36 2.52
C GLN A 84 -6.31 -1.91 3.98
N ALA A 85 -5.18 -1.36 4.42
CA ALA A 85 -5.06 -0.77 5.76
C ALA A 85 -5.96 0.46 5.92
N GLU A 86 -6.12 1.28 4.88
CA GLU A 86 -7.04 2.43 4.88
C GLU A 86 -8.52 2.02 4.87
N LEU A 87 -8.86 0.87 4.28
CA LEU A 87 -10.25 0.36 4.18
C LEU A 87 -10.71 -0.43 5.41
N GLN A 88 -9.79 -0.90 6.25
CA GLN A 88 -10.17 -1.56 7.50
C GLN A 88 -10.78 -0.51 8.43
N PRO A 89 -12.05 -0.66 8.84
CA PRO A 89 -12.67 0.30 9.72
C PRO A 89 -11.88 0.35 11.02
N ASN A 90 -11.57 1.57 11.48
CA ASN A 90 -10.95 1.80 12.78
C ASN A 90 -11.66 0.92 13.82
N PRO A 91 -10.97 0.02 14.55
CA PRO A 91 -11.60 -0.88 15.52
C PRO A 91 -12.50 -0.13 16.52
N GLN A 92 -12.15 1.11 16.85
CA GLN A 92 -12.94 1.99 17.72
C GLN A 92 -14.25 2.48 17.08
N ALA A 93 -14.27 2.66 15.75
CA ALA A 93 -15.46 3.07 15.02
C ALA A 93 -16.46 1.92 14.89
N VAL A 94 -15.98 0.68 14.70
CA VAL A 94 -16.83 -0.52 14.65
C VAL A 94 -17.53 -0.74 16.01
N GLN A 95 -16.78 -0.65 17.12
CA GLN A 95 -17.35 -0.81 18.46
C GLN A 95 -18.40 0.26 18.83
N GLN A 96 -18.21 1.50 18.37
CA GLN A 96 -19.20 2.56 18.57
C GLN A 96 -20.47 2.34 17.74
N GLN A 97 -20.35 1.80 16.54
CA GLN A 97 -21.49 1.47 15.69
C GLN A 97 -22.31 0.32 16.26
N ASP A 98 -21.67 -0.76 16.72
CA ASP A 98 -22.34 -1.90 17.35
C ASP A 98 -23.07 -1.47 18.65
N ALA A 99 -22.44 -0.63 19.48
CA ALA A 99 -23.06 -0.10 20.69
C ALA A 99 -24.26 0.82 20.40
N LEU A 100 -24.23 1.59 19.30
CA LEU A 100 -25.35 2.44 18.87
C LEU A 100 -26.52 1.61 18.34
N GLU A 101 -26.25 0.55 17.57
CA GLU A 101 -27.28 -0.38 17.09
C GLU A 101 -28.00 -1.08 18.26
N GLU A 102 -27.24 -1.59 19.24
CA GLU A 102 -27.83 -2.16 20.46
C GLU A 102 -28.71 -1.15 21.21
N MET A 103 -28.23 0.09 21.36
CA MET A 103 -28.99 1.16 22.04
C MET A 103 -30.28 1.50 21.29
N ILE A 104 -30.24 1.55 19.96
CA ILE A 104 -31.42 1.76 19.11
C ILE A 104 -32.41 0.62 19.29
N GLU A 105 -31.94 -0.63 19.35
CA GLU A 105 -32.80 -1.79 19.56
C GLU A 105 -33.44 -1.78 20.96
N VAL A 106 -32.70 -1.40 22.00
CA VAL A 106 -33.23 -1.21 23.35
C VAL A 106 -34.29 -0.12 23.36
N MET A 107 -34.02 1.04 22.75
CA MET A 107 -35.00 2.14 22.67
C MET A 107 -36.27 1.72 21.93
N LYS A 108 -36.16 0.94 20.85
CA LYS A 108 -37.32 0.37 20.13
C LYS A 108 -38.14 -0.55 21.05
N LYS A 109 -37.50 -1.40 21.85
CA LYS A 109 -38.19 -2.29 22.81
C LYS A 109 -38.89 -1.52 23.93
N VAL A 110 -38.24 -0.52 24.52
CA VAL A 110 -38.82 0.32 25.58
C VAL A 110 -40.05 1.09 25.06
N SER A 111 -39.95 1.68 23.87
CA SER A 111 -41.07 2.38 23.22
C SER A 111 -42.26 1.45 22.98
N HIS A 112 -42.01 0.21 22.54
CA HIS A 112 -43.06 -0.78 22.33
C HIS A 112 -43.76 -1.21 23.63
N GLN A 113 -43.01 -1.37 24.73
CA GLN A 113 -43.57 -1.71 26.04
C GLN A 113 -44.44 -0.58 26.63
N LEU A 114 -44.02 0.68 26.47
CA LEU A 114 -44.80 1.83 26.93
C LEU A 114 -46.13 1.97 26.19
N ASN A 115 -46.18 1.61 24.91
CA ASN A 115 -47.41 1.64 24.11
C ASN A 115 -48.37 0.46 24.42
N LEU A 116 -47.86 -0.68 24.90
CA LEU A 116 -48.71 -1.81 25.31
C LEU A 116 -49.34 -1.61 26.69
N ASN A 117 -48.62 -0.95 27.60
CA ASN A 117 -49.11 -0.71 28.97
C ASN A 117 -50.21 0.37 29.05
N SER A 118 -50.29 1.28 28.08
CA SER A 118 -51.37 2.28 27.97
C SER A 118 -52.72 1.67 27.56
N LEU A 119 -52.72 0.55 26.82
CA LEU A 119 -53.95 -0.16 26.41
C LEU A 119 -54.52 -1.07 27.51
N THR A 120 -53.70 -1.50 28.47
CA THR A 120 -54.16 -2.33 29.59
C THR A 120 -54.77 -1.54 30.75
N SER A 121 -54.50 -0.22 30.84
CA SER A 121 -54.97 0.60 31.97
C SER A 121 -56.37 1.22 31.80
N ILE A 122 -57.02 1.07 30.63
CA ILE A 122 -58.33 1.70 30.34
C ILE A 122 -59.52 0.76 30.62
N ARG A 123 -59.30 -0.50 31.00
CA ARG A 123 -60.38 -1.50 31.20
C ARG A 123 -60.68 -1.87 32.66
N ARG A 124 -60.52 -0.94 33.61
CA ARG A 124 -61.00 -1.09 34.98
C ARG A 124 -61.97 0.02 35.36
#